data_AF-A0A091M7D7-F1
#
_entry.id   AF-A0A091M7D7-F1
#
_cell.length_a   1.000
_cell.length_b   1.000
_cell.length_c   1.000
_cell.angle_alpha   90.00
_cell.angle_beta   90.00
_cell.angle_gamma   90.00
#
_symmetry.space_group_name_H-M   'P 1'
#
loop_
_entity.id
_entity.type
_entity.pdbx_description
1 polymer ?
#
loop_
_entity_poly.entity_id
_entity_poly.type
_entity_poly.pdbx_seq_one_letter_code
_entity_poly.pdbx_strand_id
1 'polypeptide(L)'
;FPWFGMDIGGTLVKLVYFEPKDITVEEEQEEVENLKSIRKYLTSNTAYGKTGIRDVHLELKNLTMCGRKGNLHFIRFPSCAMHRFIQMGSEKNFSSLHTTLCATGGGAYKFEEDFRTIADLQLHKLDELDCLIQGLLYVDSVGFNGQPECYYFENPTDPEQCQKKPYCLDNPYPMLLVNIGSGVSILAVYSKDNYKRVTGSSLGGGTFLGLCCLLTGCETFEEALEMAAKGDSTNVDKLVKDIYGGDYERFGLQGSAVASSFGHMMSKEKRDSISKEDLARATLVTITNNIGSIARMCALNE
;
A
#
# COMPACT_ATOMS: atom_id res chain seq x y z
N PHE A 1 23.49 11.59 -8.84
CA PHE A 1 22.17 11.83 -8.20
C PHE A 1 21.25 12.38 -9.26
N PRO A 2 19.94 12.08 -9.22
CA PRO A 2 19.14 11.57 -8.10
C PRO A 2 19.08 10.04 -8.03
N TRP A 3 18.84 9.50 -6.83
CA TRP A 3 18.56 8.08 -6.65
C TRP A 3 17.07 7.89 -6.41
N PHE A 4 16.43 7.19 -7.34
CA PHE A 4 15.00 6.87 -7.30
C PHE A 4 14.77 5.36 -7.39
N GLY A 5 13.74 4.90 -6.70
CA GLY A 5 13.09 3.62 -6.95
C GLY A 5 11.60 3.86 -7.17
N MET A 6 11.04 3.23 -8.21
CA MET A 6 9.63 3.40 -8.55
C MET A 6 8.90 2.07 -8.55
N ASP A 7 7.73 2.01 -7.92
CA ASP A 7 6.79 0.89 -8.04
C ASP A 7 5.50 1.41 -8.65
N ILE A 8 5.20 0.94 -9.86
CA ILE A 8 4.03 1.33 -10.63
C ILE A 8 2.94 0.25 -10.47
N GLY A 9 2.15 0.39 -9.42
CA GLY A 9 1.04 -0.52 -9.11
C GLY A 9 -0.22 -0.25 -9.94
N GLY A 10 -1.24 -1.09 -9.75
CA GLY A 10 -2.53 -0.95 -10.44
C GLY A 10 -3.31 0.32 -10.07
N THR A 11 -3.25 0.73 -8.80
CA THR A 11 -3.98 1.90 -8.28
C THR A 11 -3.06 3.07 -7.93
N LEU A 12 -1.90 2.80 -7.33
CA LEU A 12 -0.94 3.81 -6.90
C LEU A 12 0.44 3.55 -7.51
N VAL A 13 1.09 4.66 -7.85
CA VAL A 13 2.54 4.73 -8.07
C VAL A 13 3.19 5.15 -6.77
N LYS A 14 4.27 4.48 -6.42
CA LYS A 14 5.10 4.79 -5.26
C LYS A 14 6.50 5.13 -5.76
N LEU A 15 7.03 6.25 -5.31
CA LEU A 15 8.34 6.76 -5.64
C LEU A 15 9.11 6.96 -4.34
N VAL A 16 10.26 6.31 -4.24
CA VAL A 16 11.23 6.52 -3.17
C VAL A 16 12.35 7.41 -3.71
N TYR A 17 12.71 8.44 -2.96
CA TYR A 17 13.75 9.40 -3.33
C TYR A 17 14.77 9.54 -2.20
N PHE A 18 16.04 9.25 -2.48
CA PHE A 18 17.12 9.54 -1.54
C PHE A 18 17.68 10.95 -1.79
N GLU A 19 17.51 11.82 -0.78
CA GLU A 19 18.05 13.17 -0.74
C GLU A 19 19.41 13.16 -0.02
N PRO A 20 20.54 13.33 -0.73
CA PRO A 20 21.84 13.47 -0.08
C PRO A 20 21.90 14.74 0.77
N LYS A 21 22.42 14.62 1.99
CA LYS A 21 22.63 15.73 2.96
C LYS A 21 24.11 16.04 3.18
N ASP A 22 24.98 15.33 2.48
CA ASP A 22 26.44 15.38 2.58
C ASP A 22 27.10 15.88 1.29
N ILE A 23 26.37 16.67 0.49
CA ILE A 23 26.88 17.22 -0.78
C ILE A 23 27.99 18.23 -0.48
N THR A 24 29.15 18.07 -1.11
CA THR A 24 30.26 19.02 -0.96
C THR A 24 30.08 20.25 -1.86
N VAL A 25 30.83 21.31 -1.62
CA VAL A 25 30.78 22.53 -2.44
C VAL A 25 31.22 22.24 -3.87
N GLU A 26 32.21 21.36 -4.04
CA GLU A 26 32.70 20.92 -5.36
C GLU A 26 31.63 20.12 -6.11
N GLU A 27 30.97 19.16 -5.44
CA GLU A 27 29.86 18.41 -6.02
C GLU A 27 28.70 19.33 -6.44
N GLU A 28 28.40 20.35 -5.64
CA GLU A 28 27.36 21.31 -5.98
C GLU A 28 27.73 22.20 -7.17
N GLN A 29 29.01 22.48 -7.41
CA GLN A 29 29.45 23.24 -8.60
C GLN A 29 29.39 22.40 -9.88
N GLU A 30 29.65 21.10 -9.78
CA GLU A 30 29.57 20.15 -10.91
C GLU A 30 28.12 19.72 -11.20
N GLU A 31 27.22 19.89 -10.24
CA GLU A 31 25.82 19.50 -10.37
C GLU A 31 25.07 20.39 -11.39
N VAL A 32 24.50 19.73 -12.42
CA VAL A 32 23.68 20.38 -13.45
C VAL A 32 22.48 21.10 -12.83
N GLU A 33 22.16 22.32 -13.31
CA GLU A 33 21.10 23.17 -12.74
C GLU A 33 19.73 22.46 -12.64
N ASN A 34 19.42 21.57 -13.60
CA ASN A 34 18.21 20.74 -13.58
C ASN A 34 18.13 19.84 -12.34
N LEU A 35 19.26 19.26 -11.91
CA LEU A 35 19.34 18.41 -10.71
C LEU A 35 19.02 19.19 -9.44
N LYS A 36 19.59 20.40 -9.31
CA LYS A 36 19.32 21.31 -8.20
C LYS A 36 17.85 21.68 -8.15
N SER A 37 17.26 22.00 -9.30
CA SER A 37 15.84 22.34 -9.44
C SER A 37 14.93 21.19 -9.02
N ILE A 38 15.24 19.97 -9.42
CA ILE A 38 14.44 18.78 -9.07
C ILE A 38 14.59 18.43 -7.60
N ARG A 39 15.81 18.43 -7.05
CA ARG A 39 16.02 18.24 -5.61
C ARG A 39 15.20 19.26 -4.83
N LYS A 40 15.32 20.54 -5.17
CA LYS A 40 14.57 21.62 -4.52
C LYS A 40 13.06 21.42 -4.66
N TYR A 41 12.57 21.06 -5.85
CA TYR A 41 11.15 20.80 -6.10
C TYR A 41 10.62 19.68 -5.21
N LEU A 42 11.36 18.58 -5.06
CA LEU A 42 10.96 17.45 -4.23
C LEU A 42 10.99 17.80 -2.74
N THR A 43 11.99 18.54 -2.27
CA THR A 43 12.20 18.77 -0.83
C THR A 43 11.43 19.97 -0.30
N SER A 44 11.15 20.99 -1.12
CA SER A 44 10.40 22.18 -0.72
C SER A 44 8.89 22.02 -0.79
N ASN A 45 8.38 20.94 -1.41
CA ASN A 45 6.94 20.70 -1.58
C ASN A 45 6.52 19.38 -0.97
N THR A 46 5.32 19.32 -0.40
CA THR A 46 4.69 18.09 0.10
C THR A 46 3.55 17.61 -0.80
N ALA A 47 3.08 18.46 -1.71
CA ALA A 47 2.13 18.14 -2.76
C ALA A 47 2.72 18.44 -4.14
N TYR A 48 2.51 17.53 -5.09
CA TYR A 48 3.02 17.63 -6.46
C TYR A 48 1.87 17.60 -7.46
N GLY A 49 1.65 18.72 -8.15
CA GLY A 49 0.50 18.87 -9.03
C GLY A 49 -0.81 18.84 -8.24
N LYS A 50 -1.79 18.07 -8.72
CA LYS A 50 -3.11 17.94 -8.05
C LYS A 50 -3.23 16.70 -7.17
N THR A 51 -2.39 15.69 -7.38
CA THR A 51 -2.61 14.34 -6.84
C THR A 51 -1.36 13.68 -6.24
N GLY A 52 -0.17 14.23 -6.46
CA GLY A 52 1.06 13.72 -5.87
C GLY A 52 1.21 14.19 -4.44
N ILE A 53 1.60 13.28 -3.56
CA ILE A 53 1.73 13.52 -2.12
C ILE A 53 3.07 12.94 -1.66
N ARG A 54 3.81 13.71 -0.87
CA ARG A 54 4.95 13.22 -0.09
C ARG A 54 4.49 12.94 1.32
N ASP A 55 4.61 11.69 1.75
CA ASP A 55 4.25 11.27 3.09
C ASP A 55 5.41 11.62 4.05
N VAL A 56 5.49 12.90 4.43
CA VAL A 56 6.59 13.46 5.25
C VAL A 56 6.76 12.73 6.57
N HIS A 57 5.67 12.21 7.13
CA HIS A 57 5.69 11.46 8.37
C HIS A 57 6.43 10.11 8.26
N LEU A 58 6.73 9.63 7.06
CA LEU A 58 7.50 8.40 6.81
C LEU A 58 8.99 8.65 6.50
N GLU A 59 9.44 9.91 6.44
CA GLU A 59 10.83 10.23 6.09
C GLU A 59 11.84 9.53 7.01
N LEU A 60 12.75 8.73 6.43
CA LEU A 60 13.90 8.16 7.15
C LEU A 60 15.03 9.19 7.14
N LYS A 61 15.40 9.69 8.32
CA LYS A 61 16.37 10.78 8.45
C LYS A 61 17.75 10.25 8.76
N ASN A 62 18.78 10.94 8.27
CA ASN A 62 20.19 10.60 8.53
C ASN A 62 20.58 9.16 8.15
N LEU A 63 19.93 8.60 7.13
CA LEU A 63 20.21 7.28 6.60
C LEU A 63 21.58 7.28 5.90
N THR A 64 22.36 6.23 6.12
CA THR A 64 23.57 5.97 5.34
C THR A 64 23.27 4.90 4.30
N MET A 65 23.34 5.25 3.01
CA MET A 65 23.04 4.35 1.91
C MET A 65 24.11 4.51 0.83
N CYS A 66 24.71 3.40 0.39
CA CYS A 66 25.76 3.38 -0.63
C CYS A 66 26.91 4.36 -0.36
N GLY A 67 27.33 4.48 0.91
CA GLY A 67 28.42 5.37 1.34
C GLY A 67 28.04 6.85 1.46
N ARG A 68 26.77 7.22 1.26
CA ARG A 68 26.27 8.60 1.36
C ARG A 68 25.31 8.75 2.53
N LYS A 69 25.33 9.91 3.18
CA LYS A 69 24.39 10.28 4.24
C LYS A 69 23.29 11.18 3.70
N GLY A 70 22.04 10.82 3.97
CA GLY A 70 20.89 11.53 3.43
C GLY A 70 19.59 11.19 4.11
N ASN A 71 18.50 11.64 3.50
CA ASN A 71 17.14 11.32 3.93
C ASN A 71 16.43 10.53 2.85
N LEU A 72 15.63 9.54 3.22
CA LEU A 72 14.80 8.76 2.30
C LEU A 72 13.35 9.28 2.35
N HIS A 73 12.84 9.74 1.21
CA HIS A 73 11.51 10.31 1.06
C HIS A 73 10.56 9.34 0.37
N PHE A 74 9.31 9.31 0.81
CA PHE A 74 8.25 8.48 0.25
C PHE A 74 7.19 9.35 -0.40
N ILE A 75 6.96 9.11 -1.69
CA ILE A 75 6.06 9.89 -2.54
C ILE A 75 5.10 8.93 -3.23
N ARG A 76 3.83 9.32 -3.34
CA ARG A 76 2.81 8.54 -4.05
C ARG A 76 1.91 9.40 -4.89
N PHE A 77 1.34 8.81 -5.93
CA PHE A 77 0.28 9.40 -6.73
C PHE A 77 -0.57 8.30 -7.41
N PRO A 78 -1.82 8.60 -7.82
CA PRO A 78 -2.66 7.63 -8.51
C PRO A 78 -2.07 7.19 -9.85
N SER A 79 -2.12 5.89 -10.16
CA SER A 79 -1.62 5.34 -11.44
C SER A 79 -2.36 5.90 -12.66
N CYS A 80 -3.60 6.38 -12.50
CA CYS A 80 -4.32 7.09 -13.55
C CYS A 80 -3.69 8.45 -13.93
N ALA A 81 -2.84 9.02 -13.06
CA ALA A 81 -2.09 10.24 -13.34
C ALA A 81 -0.71 9.97 -13.97
N MET A 82 -0.38 8.73 -14.34
CA MET A 82 0.93 8.36 -14.86
C MET A 82 1.35 9.16 -16.09
N HIS A 83 0.48 9.34 -17.08
CA HIS A 83 0.83 10.11 -18.28
C HIS A 83 1.24 11.55 -17.94
N ARG A 84 0.60 12.16 -16.94
CA ARG A 84 0.98 13.51 -16.46
C ARG A 84 2.35 13.49 -15.78
N PHE A 85 2.68 12.45 -15.03
CA PHE A 85 4.01 12.28 -14.45
C PHE A 85 5.08 12.15 -15.53
N ILE A 86 4.84 11.31 -16.55
CA ILE A 86 5.78 11.11 -17.67
C ILE A 86 5.99 12.43 -18.44
N GLN A 87 4.91 13.15 -18.74
CA GLN A 87 4.99 14.47 -19.38
C GLN A 87 5.79 15.46 -18.54
N MET A 88 5.58 15.50 -17.22
CA MET A 88 6.38 16.34 -16.33
C MET A 88 7.86 15.92 -16.33
N GLY A 89 8.17 14.63 -16.43
CA GLY A 89 9.52 14.12 -16.58
C GLY A 89 10.20 14.65 -17.85
N SER A 90 9.46 14.70 -18.97
CA SER A 90 9.90 15.35 -20.21
C SER A 90 10.17 16.85 -20.02
N GLU A 91 9.17 17.60 -19.50
CA GLU A 91 9.26 19.06 -19.30
C GLU A 91 10.38 19.49 -18.35
N LYS A 92 10.71 18.63 -17.37
CA LYS A 92 11.79 18.85 -16.41
C LYS A 92 13.12 18.18 -16.84
N ASN A 93 13.21 17.66 -18.07
CA ASN A 93 14.39 17.02 -18.65
C ASN A 93 14.98 15.91 -17.77
N PHE A 94 14.16 14.99 -17.29
CA PHE A 94 14.62 13.89 -16.42
C PHE A 94 15.67 13.00 -17.09
N SER A 95 15.63 12.85 -18.41
CA SER A 95 16.64 12.10 -19.18
C SER A 95 18.06 12.68 -19.05
N SER A 96 18.19 13.98 -18.76
CA SER A 96 19.49 14.62 -18.51
C SER A 96 20.13 14.23 -17.18
N LEU A 97 19.37 13.59 -16.27
CA LEU A 97 19.83 13.21 -14.93
C LEU A 97 20.32 11.77 -14.89
N HIS A 98 19.55 10.87 -15.51
CA HIS A 98 19.86 9.46 -15.66
C HIS A 98 19.08 8.92 -16.86
N THR A 99 19.73 8.12 -17.70
CA THR A 99 19.09 7.45 -18.85
C THR A 99 18.20 6.29 -18.43
N THR A 100 18.37 5.78 -17.19
CA THR A 100 17.70 4.57 -16.71
C THR A 100 17.10 4.78 -15.32
N LEU A 101 15.83 4.42 -15.16
CA LEU A 101 15.09 4.43 -13.89
C LEU A 101 14.76 3.00 -13.48
N CYS A 102 15.12 2.60 -12.25
CA CYS A 102 14.71 1.31 -11.70
C CYS A 102 13.22 1.35 -11.37
N ALA A 103 12.44 0.47 -12.00
CA ALA A 103 11.01 0.42 -11.84
C ALA A 103 10.52 -1.03 -11.63
N THR A 104 9.58 -1.21 -10.72
CA THR A 104 8.91 -2.48 -10.45
C THR A 104 7.39 -2.33 -10.55
N GLY A 105 6.66 -3.42 -10.34
CA GLY A 105 5.21 -3.49 -10.47
C GLY A 105 4.76 -3.63 -11.93
N GLY A 106 3.52 -4.10 -12.13
CA GLY A 106 2.98 -4.35 -13.48
C GLY A 106 3.01 -3.13 -14.40
N GLY A 107 2.98 -1.91 -13.85
CA GLY A 107 3.06 -0.67 -14.63
C GLY A 107 4.43 -0.38 -15.23
N ALA A 108 5.51 -0.97 -14.70
CA ALA A 108 6.84 -0.88 -15.30
C ALA A 108 6.88 -1.53 -16.70
N TYR A 109 6.06 -2.55 -16.93
CA TYR A 109 5.85 -3.14 -18.25
C TYR A 109 4.84 -2.34 -19.08
N LYS A 110 3.70 -1.96 -18.47
CA LYS A 110 2.61 -1.26 -19.16
C LYS A 110 3.04 0.08 -19.78
N PHE A 111 3.83 0.87 -19.05
CA PHE A 111 4.21 2.23 -19.44
C PHE A 111 5.62 2.34 -20.03
N GLU A 112 6.31 1.23 -20.29
CA GLU A 112 7.69 1.23 -20.77
C GLU A 112 7.88 2.05 -22.06
N GLU A 113 6.96 1.91 -23.01
CA GLU A 113 7.01 2.65 -24.27
C GLU A 113 6.78 4.14 -24.05
N ASP A 114 5.86 4.52 -23.16
CA ASP A 114 5.56 5.92 -22.85
C ASP A 114 6.75 6.62 -22.21
N PHE A 115 7.43 5.95 -21.25
CA PHE A 115 8.66 6.47 -20.64
C PHE A 115 9.75 6.69 -21.69
N ARG A 116 9.92 5.74 -22.61
CA ARG A 116 10.95 5.81 -23.66
C ARG A 116 10.65 6.90 -24.68
N THR A 117 9.41 7.04 -25.12
CA THR A 117 9.05 7.93 -26.23
C THR A 117 8.75 9.36 -25.80
N ILE A 118 8.17 9.56 -24.61
CA ILE A 118 7.74 10.89 -24.15
C ILE A 118 8.81 11.54 -23.27
N ALA A 119 9.43 10.77 -22.36
CA ALA A 119 10.40 11.29 -21.39
C ALA A 119 11.85 10.95 -21.71
N ASP A 120 12.11 10.20 -22.80
CA ASP A 120 13.46 9.71 -23.18
C ASP A 120 14.16 8.97 -22.02
N LEU A 121 13.39 8.14 -21.31
CA LEU A 121 13.85 7.36 -20.16
C LEU A 121 13.68 5.86 -20.41
N GLN A 122 14.72 5.09 -20.10
CA GLN A 122 14.65 3.63 -20.10
C GLN A 122 14.24 3.13 -18.71
N LEU A 123 13.37 2.12 -18.66
CA LEU A 123 13.04 1.45 -17.41
C LEU A 123 13.90 0.20 -17.23
N HIS A 124 14.68 0.17 -16.14
CA HIS A 124 15.25 -1.08 -15.65
C HIS A 124 14.17 -1.80 -14.82
N LYS A 125 13.46 -2.71 -15.49
CA LYS A 125 12.32 -3.43 -14.92
C LYS A 125 12.80 -4.50 -13.94
N LEU A 126 12.24 -4.48 -12.74
CA LEU A 126 12.49 -5.44 -11.67
C LEU A 126 11.17 -6.16 -11.32
N ASP A 127 11.25 -7.36 -10.75
CA ASP A 127 10.07 -8.08 -10.28
C ASP A 127 9.43 -7.41 -9.04
N GLU A 128 8.11 -7.42 -8.96
CA GLU A 128 7.34 -6.77 -7.89
C GLU A 128 7.56 -7.41 -6.53
N LEU A 129 7.57 -8.74 -6.48
CA LEU A 129 7.67 -9.50 -5.24
C LEU A 129 9.10 -9.54 -4.74
N ASP A 130 10.08 -9.62 -5.64
CA ASP A 130 11.50 -9.52 -5.29
C ASP A 130 11.81 -8.16 -4.66
N CYS A 131 11.37 -7.06 -5.30
CA CYS A 131 11.53 -5.72 -4.74
C CYS A 131 10.82 -5.54 -3.40
N LEU A 132 9.63 -6.13 -3.23
CA LEU A 132 8.88 -6.09 -1.97
C LEU A 132 9.68 -6.75 -0.83
N ILE A 133 10.21 -7.96 -1.03
CA ILE A 133 10.97 -8.67 0.00
C ILE A 133 12.26 -7.91 0.35
N GLN A 134 13.03 -7.49 -0.65
CA GLN A 134 14.28 -6.75 -0.42
C GLN A 134 14.02 -5.40 0.28
N GLY A 135 12.98 -4.69 -0.14
CA GLY A 135 12.58 -3.41 0.45
C GLY A 135 12.13 -3.56 1.91
N LEU A 136 11.28 -4.54 2.21
CA LEU A 136 10.80 -4.81 3.56
C LEU A 136 11.96 -5.14 4.51
N LEU A 137 12.84 -6.07 4.13
CA LEU A 137 13.99 -6.46 4.94
C LEU A 137 14.98 -5.30 5.13
N TYR A 138 15.17 -4.48 4.10
CA TYR A 138 16.03 -3.30 4.20
C TYR A 138 15.46 -2.26 5.17
N VAL A 139 14.20 -1.87 5.01
CA VAL A 139 13.56 -0.87 5.88
C VAL A 139 13.53 -1.33 7.33
N ASP A 140 13.21 -2.60 7.59
CA ASP A 140 13.25 -3.15 8.95
C ASP A 140 14.67 -3.12 9.53
N SER A 141 15.70 -3.48 8.74
CA SER A 141 17.09 -3.49 9.21
C SER A 141 17.64 -2.11 9.60
N VAL A 142 17.14 -1.04 8.97
CA VAL A 142 17.52 0.35 9.30
C VAL A 142 16.60 0.97 10.35
N GLY A 143 15.44 0.35 10.58
CA GLY A 143 14.38 0.83 11.45
C GLY A 143 13.77 2.15 11.02
N PHE A 144 12.86 2.65 11.85
CA PHE A 144 12.14 3.89 11.63
C PHE A 144 12.61 4.97 12.62
N ASN A 145 13.67 5.70 12.25
CA ASN A 145 14.23 6.81 13.04
C ASN A 145 14.53 6.43 14.52
N GLY A 146 15.04 5.21 14.75
CA GLY A 146 15.35 4.68 16.07
C GLY A 146 14.21 3.88 16.72
N GLN A 147 13.10 3.66 16.03
CA GLN A 147 12.02 2.76 16.43
C GLN A 147 12.00 1.50 15.53
N PRO A 148 11.52 0.35 16.02
CA PRO A 148 11.22 -0.79 15.16
C PRO A 148 10.19 -0.41 14.09
N GLU A 149 10.40 -0.87 12.86
CA GLU A 149 9.45 -0.67 11.76
C GLU A 149 8.16 -1.48 11.99
N CYS A 150 8.31 -2.74 12.40
CA CYS A 150 7.19 -3.65 12.58
C CYS A 150 6.47 -3.46 13.92
N TYR A 151 5.18 -3.82 13.93
CA TYR A 151 4.32 -3.71 15.10
C TYR A 151 3.17 -4.72 15.04
N TYR A 152 2.53 -4.93 16.19
CA TYR A 152 1.28 -5.68 16.31
C TYR A 152 0.30 -4.93 17.23
N PHE A 153 -0.95 -5.37 17.24
CA PHE A 153 -1.94 -4.92 18.21
C PHE A 153 -2.13 -5.98 19.29
N GLU A 154 -1.77 -5.63 20.53
CA GLU A 154 -2.07 -6.43 21.71
C GLU A 154 -3.54 -6.20 22.10
N ASN A 155 -4.27 -7.26 22.45
CA ASN A 155 -5.70 -7.23 22.78
C ASN A 155 -6.61 -6.57 21.70
N PRO A 156 -6.53 -6.97 20.41
CA PRO A 156 -7.20 -6.25 19.32
C PRO A 156 -8.73 -6.31 19.35
N THR A 157 -9.32 -7.21 20.15
CA THR A 157 -10.77 -7.37 20.30
C THR A 157 -11.36 -6.61 21.47
N ASP A 158 -10.53 -6.06 22.37
CA ASP A 158 -10.95 -5.25 23.51
C ASP A 158 -10.58 -3.77 23.23
N PRO A 159 -11.54 -2.90 22.88
CA PRO A 159 -11.26 -1.51 22.54
C PRO A 159 -10.58 -0.71 23.66
N GLU A 160 -10.77 -1.07 24.93
CA GLU A 160 -10.17 -0.35 26.06
C GLU A 160 -8.71 -0.77 26.30
N GLN A 161 -8.36 -2.01 25.93
CA GLN A 161 -7.03 -2.57 26.13
C GLN A 161 -6.20 -2.69 24.84
N CYS A 162 -6.80 -2.43 23.67
CA CYS A 162 -6.15 -2.52 22.38
C CYS A 162 -5.00 -1.51 22.27
N GLN A 163 -3.78 -2.00 22.11
CA GLN A 163 -2.58 -1.16 22.05
C GLN A 163 -1.62 -1.60 20.94
N LYS A 164 -1.11 -0.63 20.20
CA LYS A 164 0.00 -0.83 19.26
C LYS A 164 1.29 -1.10 20.04
N LYS A 165 1.96 -2.21 19.77
CA LYS A 165 3.25 -2.59 20.36
C LYS A 165 4.30 -2.78 19.27
N PRO A 166 5.56 -2.34 19.47
CA PRO A 166 6.63 -2.61 18.53
C PRO A 166 6.92 -4.11 18.45
N TYR A 167 7.38 -4.56 17.28
CA TYR A 167 7.83 -5.93 17.03
C TYR A 167 9.16 -5.87 16.28
N CYS A 168 10.21 -6.48 16.83
CA CYS A 168 11.49 -6.62 16.15
C CYS A 168 11.46 -7.87 15.27
N LEU A 169 11.70 -7.73 13.98
CA LEU A 169 11.83 -8.86 13.06
C LEU A 169 13.23 -9.51 13.13
N ASP A 170 13.69 -9.81 14.35
CA ASP A 170 14.95 -10.53 14.55
C ASP A 170 14.80 -11.98 14.07
N ASN A 171 15.52 -12.32 12.99
CA ASN A 171 15.38 -13.60 12.28
C ASN A 171 13.92 -13.85 11.81
N PRO A 172 13.44 -13.14 10.78
CA PRO A 172 12.03 -13.10 10.41
C PRO A 172 11.51 -14.38 9.74
N TYR A 173 12.32 -15.44 9.64
CA TYR A 173 12.01 -16.63 8.86
C TYR A 173 11.65 -17.83 9.74
N PRO A 174 10.65 -18.65 9.31
CA PRO A 174 9.75 -18.41 8.19
C PRO A 174 8.70 -17.33 8.54
N MET A 175 8.23 -16.58 7.54
CA MET A 175 7.07 -15.69 7.66
C MET A 175 6.11 -15.82 6.49
N LEU A 176 4.83 -15.54 6.76
CA LEU A 176 3.83 -15.35 5.73
C LEU A 176 3.66 -13.85 5.48
N LEU A 177 3.96 -13.39 4.26
CA LEU A 177 3.76 -12.01 3.85
C LEU A 177 2.48 -11.88 3.02
N VAL A 178 1.55 -11.05 3.48
CA VAL A 178 0.27 -10.78 2.80
C VAL A 178 0.30 -9.35 2.26
N ASN A 179 0.60 -9.20 0.96
CA ASN A 179 0.66 -7.90 0.30
C ASN A 179 -0.74 -7.51 -0.21
N ILE A 180 -1.37 -6.53 0.43
CA ILE A 180 -2.73 -6.04 0.11
C ILE A 180 -2.62 -4.76 -0.72
N GLY A 181 -2.66 -4.91 -2.04
CA GLY A 181 -2.72 -3.82 -3.02
C GLY A 181 -4.10 -3.71 -3.67
N SER A 182 -4.13 -3.47 -4.99
CA SER A 182 -5.39 -3.54 -5.76
C SER A 182 -6.02 -4.93 -5.67
N GLY A 183 -5.20 -5.99 -5.79
CA GLY A 183 -5.51 -7.36 -5.38
C GLY A 183 -4.65 -7.76 -4.17
N VAL A 184 -4.52 -9.06 -3.92
CA VAL A 184 -3.73 -9.61 -2.81
C VAL A 184 -2.78 -10.70 -3.31
N SER A 185 -1.50 -10.61 -2.91
CA SER A 185 -0.51 -11.68 -3.08
C SER A 185 -0.05 -12.18 -1.72
N ILE A 186 -0.01 -13.50 -1.54
CA ILE A 186 0.40 -14.16 -0.29
C ILE A 186 1.66 -14.96 -0.56
N LEU A 187 2.72 -14.69 0.19
CA LEU A 187 4.03 -15.31 0.06
C LEU A 187 4.40 -16.06 1.33
N ALA A 188 4.96 -17.26 1.16
CA ALA A 188 5.71 -17.94 2.21
C ALA A 188 7.19 -17.60 1.99
N VAL A 189 7.82 -17.01 3.00
CA VAL A 189 9.20 -16.51 2.94
C VAL A 189 10.05 -17.33 3.91
N TYR A 190 10.92 -18.18 3.36
CA TYR A 190 11.77 -19.10 4.12
C TYR A 190 13.18 -18.55 4.34
N SER A 191 13.64 -17.67 3.46
CA SER A 191 14.85 -16.87 3.63
C SER A 191 14.79 -15.64 2.71
N LYS A 192 15.82 -14.79 2.78
CA LYS A 192 15.95 -13.60 1.93
C LYS A 192 15.78 -13.89 0.44
N ASP A 193 16.30 -15.04 0.00
CA ASP A 193 16.36 -15.44 -1.42
C ASP A 193 15.56 -16.73 -1.69
N ASN A 194 14.80 -17.21 -0.70
CA ASN A 194 13.93 -18.39 -0.83
C ASN A 194 12.53 -18.05 -0.33
N TYR A 195 11.64 -17.75 -1.28
CA TYR A 195 10.24 -17.51 -1.05
C TYR A 195 9.42 -18.01 -2.24
N LYS A 196 8.15 -18.26 -1.99
CA LYS A 196 7.19 -18.61 -3.04
C LYS A 196 5.90 -17.85 -2.86
N ARG A 197 5.26 -17.47 -3.97
CA ARG A 197 3.89 -16.98 -3.96
C ARG A 197 2.94 -18.17 -3.77
N VAL A 198 2.44 -18.35 -2.56
CA VAL A 198 1.55 -19.47 -2.18
C VAL A 198 0.23 -19.36 -2.93
N THR A 199 -0.38 -18.18 -2.88
CA THR A 199 -1.66 -17.89 -3.54
C THR A 199 -1.89 -16.38 -3.64
N GLY A 200 -3.09 -15.98 -4.05
CA GLY A 200 -3.58 -14.62 -3.93
C GLY A 200 -5.10 -14.55 -4.02
N SER A 201 -5.63 -13.35 -3.91
CA SER A 201 -7.06 -13.06 -4.09
C SER A 201 -7.22 -11.81 -4.96
N SER A 202 -8.17 -11.84 -5.88
CA SER A 202 -8.59 -10.62 -6.59
C SER A 202 -9.45 -9.69 -5.73
N LEU A 203 -9.94 -10.17 -4.59
CA LEU A 203 -10.71 -9.41 -3.61
C LEU A 203 -9.76 -8.66 -2.68
N GLY A 204 -9.23 -7.53 -3.16
CA GLY A 204 -8.26 -6.68 -2.45
C GLY A 204 -8.76 -5.26 -2.20
N GLY A 205 -7.82 -4.32 -2.02
CA GLY A 205 -8.13 -2.91 -1.81
C GLY A 205 -8.85 -2.26 -3.01
N GLY A 206 -8.60 -2.74 -4.23
CA GLY A 206 -9.30 -2.29 -5.43
C GLY A 206 -10.77 -2.70 -5.44
N THR A 207 -11.10 -3.88 -4.90
CA THR A 207 -12.48 -4.34 -4.73
C THR A 207 -13.20 -3.52 -3.68
N PHE A 208 -12.55 -3.26 -2.53
CA PHE A 208 -13.10 -2.40 -1.49
C PHE A 208 -13.41 -1.00 -2.05
N LEU A 209 -12.43 -0.33 -2.63
CA LEU A 209 -12.61 1.03 -3.14
C LEU A 209 -13.64 1.08 -4.27
N GLY A 210 -13.55 0.17 -5.25
CA GLY A 210 -14.47 0.14 -6.38
C GLY A 210 -15.93 -0.10 -5.98
N LEU A 211 -16.17 -1.02 -5.04
CA LEU A 211 -17.53 -1.25 -4.52
C LEU A 211 -18.02 -0.07 -3.67
N CYS A 212 -17.17 0.54 -2.84
CA CYS A 212 -17.53 1.75 -2.11
C CYS A 212 -17.94 2.87 -3.08
N CYS A 213 -17.15 3.15 -4.13
CA CYS A 213 -17.50 4.15 -5.14
C CYS A 213 -18.87 3.86 -5.78
N LEU A 214 -19.15 2.61 -6.15
CA LEU A 214 -20.42 2.22 -6.76
C LEU A 214 -21.61 2.32 -5.80
N LEU A 215 -21.43 1.91 -4.55
CA LEU A 215 -22.51 1.75 -3.57
C LEU A 215 -22.81 3.04 -2.80
N THR A 216 -21.81 3.91 -2.62
CA THR A 216 -21.92 5.10 -1.78
C THR A 216 -21.71 6.40 -2.56
N GLY A 217 -21.02 6.34 -3.70
CA GLY A 217 -20.63 7.51 -4.47
C GLY A 217 -19.41 8.26 -3.91
N CYS A 218 -18.63 7.66 -3.00
CA CYS A 218 -17.34 8.24 -2.60
C CYS A 218 -16.35 8.27 -3.78
N GLU A 219 -15.46 9.26 -3.79
CA GLU A 219 -14.48 9.45 -4.88
C GLU A 219 -13.05 9.07 -4.46
N THR A 220 -12.78 9.05 -3.15
CA THR A 220 -11.44 8.78 -2.61
C THR A 220 -11.43 7.62 -1.62
N PHE A 221 -10.24 7.05 -1.39
CA PHE A 221 -10.05 5.98 -0.43
C PHE A 221 -10.27 6.48 1.01
N GLU A 222 -9.84 7.71 1.28
CA GLU A 222 -10.02 8.39 2.55
C GLU A 222 -11.51 8.62 2.87
N GLU A 223 -12.31 9.07 1.90
CA GLU A 223 -13.77 9.17 2.05
C GLU A 223 -14.42 7.81 2.32
N ALA A 224 -14.02 6.77 1.58
CA ALA A 224 -14.55 5.42 1.78
C ALA A 224 -14.30 4.91 3.21
N LEU A 225 -13.10 5.18 3.76
CA LEU A 225 -12.76 4.84 5.15
C LEU A 225 -13.53 5.69 6.16
N GLU A 226 -13.71 6.99 5.90
CA GLU A 226 -14.49 7.87 6.79
C GLU A 226 -15.96 7.43 6.87
N MET A 227 -16.54 7.04 5.74
CA MET A 227 -17.90 6.47 5.70
C MET A 227 -17.95 5.14 6.46
N ALA A 228 -17.00 4.24 6.21
CA ALA A 228 -16.93 2.94 6.89
C ALA A 228 -16.70 3.06 8.40
N ALA A 229 -16.08 4.13 8.89
CA ALA A 229 -15.91 4.36 10.33
C ALA A 229 -17.20 4.71 11.06
N LYS A 230 -18.21 5.22 10.33
CA LYS A 230 -19.51 5.67 10.88
C LYS A 230 -20.64 4.65 10.71
N GLY A 231 -20.43 3.63 9.88
CA GLY A 231 -21.45 2.63 9.55
C GLY A 231 -21.46 1.41 10.47
N ASP A 232 -22.56 0.68 10.42
CA ASP A 232 -22.76 -0.61 11.08
C ASP A 232 -23.04 -1.70 10.02
N SER A 233 -22.08 -2.62 9.85
CA SER A 233 -22.21 -3.69 8.86
C SER A 233 -23.34 -4.67 9.18
N THR A 234 -23.80 -4.75 10.43
CA THR A 234 -24.87 -5.69 10.84
C THR A 234 -26.25 -5.31 10.26
N ASN A 235 -26.42 -4.07 9.80
CA ASN A 235 -27.59 -3.65 9.05
C ASN A 235 -27.63 -4.24 7.62
N VAL A 236 -26.46 -4.58 7.07
CA VAL A 236 -26.25 -5.05 5.69
C VAL A 236 -26.02 -6.57 5.63
N ASP A 237 -25.22 -7.08 6.56
CA ASP A 237 -24.80 -8.47 6.64
C ASP A 237 -25.80 -9.34 7.39
N LYS A 238 -26.00 -10.57 6.92
CA LYS A 238 -26.78 -11.57 7.64
C LYS A 238 -25.88 -12.34 8.60
N LEU A 239 -26.21 -12.30 9.89
CA LEU A 239 -25.46 -12.93 10.96
C LEU A 239 -25.96 -14.36 11.23
N VAL A 240 -25.18 -15.16 11.95
CA VAL A 240 -25.59 -16.53 12.37
C VAL A 240 -26.88 -16.49 13.18
N LYS A 241 -27.03 -15.52 14.10
CA LYS A 241 -28.26 -15.35 14.90
C LYS A 241 -29.50 -15.03 14.07
N ASP A 242 -29.34 -14.41 12.89
CA ASP A 242 -30.47 -14.11 11.99
C ASP A 242 -31.02 -15.38 11.31
N ILE A 243 -30.26 -16.48 11.34
CA ILE A 243 -30.65 -17.78 10.77
C ILE A 243 -31.05 -18.76 11.87
N TYR A 244 -30.26 -18.83 12.95
CA TYR A 244 -30.41 -19.84 14.00
C TYR A 244 -31.07 -19.32 15.29
N GLY A 245 -31.34 -18.01 15.40
CA GLY A 245 -31.89 -17.39 16.61
C GLY A 245 -30.88 -17.24 17.76
N GLY A 246 -29.61 -17.58 17.54
CA GLY A 246 -28.53 -17.54 18.53
C GLY A 246 -27.23 -18.08 17.94
N ASP A 247 -26.41 -18.73 18.77
CA ASP A 247 -25.19 -19.41 18.33
C ASP A 247 -25.52 -20.70 17.56
N TYR A 248 -24.65 -21.09 16.62
CA TYR A 248 -24.69 -22.43 16.05
C TYR A 248 -23.72 -23.34 16.81
N GLU A 249 -24.21 -23.88 17.92
CA GLU A 249 -23.41 -24.60 18.94
C GLU A 249 -22.60 -25.77 18.38
N ARG A 250 -23.19 -26.56 17.46
CA ARG A 250 -22.56 -27.79 16.93
C ARG A 250 -21.15 -27.56 16.38
N PHE A 251 -20.89 -26.40 15.78
CA PHE A 251 -19.60 -26.04 15.19
C PHE A 251 -18.97 -24.80 15.84
N GLY A 252 -19.52 -24.34 16.98
CA GLY A 252 -18.98 -23.21 17.72
C GLY A 252 -19.02 -21.88 16.97
N LEU A 253 -20.02 -21.65 16.09
CA LEU A 253 -20.16 -20.36 15.42
C LEU A 253 -21.00 -19.42 16.30
N GLN A 254 -20.38 -18.33 16.75
CA GLN A 254 -21.06 -17.29 17.53
C GLN A 254 -22.17 -16.63 16.71
N GLY A 255 -23.29 -16.28 17.37
CA GLY A 255 -24.44 -15.65 16.75
C GLY A 255 -24.14 -14.29 16.12
N SER A 256 -23.10 -13.60 16.62
CA SER A 256 -22.57 -12.35 16.07
C SER A 256 -21.71 -12.53 14.82
N ALA A 257 -21.29 -13.75 14.48
CA ALA A 257 -20.51 -14.00 13.29
C ALA A 257 -21.33 -13.76 12.02
N VAL A 258 -20.68 -13.21 10.98
CA VAL A 258 -21.29 -13.04 9.67
C VAL A 258 -21.48 -14.40 9.02
N ALA A 259 -22.73 -14.76 8.71
CA ALA A 259 -23.07 -15.97 7.97
C ALA A 259 -23.11 -15.72 6.45
N SER A 260 -23.59 -14.54 6.04
CA SER A 260 -23.62 -14.12 4.64
C SER A 260 -23.42 -12.61 4.54
N SER A 261 -22.24 -12.19 4.07
CA SER A 261 -21.97 -10.81 3.70
C SER A 261 -23.02 -10.27 2.72
N PHE A 262 -23.50 -9.04 2.95
CA PHE A 262 -24.60 -8.40 2.21
C PHE A 262 -25.92 -9.21 2.18
N GLY A 263 -26.08 -10.20 3.07
CA GLY A 263 -27.19 -11.15 3.03
C GLY A 263 -28.57 -10.55 3.29
N HIS A 264 -28.66 -9.37 3.93
CA HIS A 264 -29.94 -8.65 4.10
C HIS A 264 -30.35 -7.88 2.84
N MET A 265 -29.41 -7.59 1.93
CA MET A 265 -29.66 -6.75 0.75
C MET A 265 -30.54 -7.40 -0.31
N MET A 266 -30.94 -8.67 -0.15
CA MET A 266 -31.97 -9.28 -0.98
C MET A 266 -33.38 -8.73 -0.66
N SER A 267 -33.61 -8.29 0.58
CA SER A 267 -34.87 -7.65 0.99
C SER A 267 -34.92 -6.20 0.55
N LYS A 268 -36.01 -5.81 -0.14
CA LYS A 268 -36.23 -4.42 -0.54
C LYS A 268 -36.36 -3.51 0.68
N GLU A 269 -37.13 -3.92 1.68
CA GLU A 269 -37.33 -3.16 2.91
C GLU A 269 -36.00 -2.86 3.62
N LYS A 270 -35.11 -3.86 3.71
CA LYS A 270 -33.78 -3.66 4.28
C LYS A 270 -32.97 -2.66 3.46
N ARG A 271 -32.95 -2.80 2.14
CA ARG A 271 -32.26 -1.85 1.24
C ARG A 271 -32.77 -0.42 1.39
N ASP A 272 -34.06 -0.23 1.61
CA ASP A 272 -34.66 1.11 1.75
C ASP A 272 -34.32 1.76 3.12
N SER A 273 -33.84 0.98 4.10
CA SER A 273 -33.53 1.45 5.46
C SER A 273 -32.05 1.70 5.77
N ILE A 274 -31.13 1.21 4.92
CA ILE A 274 -29.68 1.30 5.18
C ILE A 274 -29.07 2.64 4.78
N SER A 275 -28.00 3.02 5.47
CA SER A 275 -27.17 4.18 5.10
C SER A 275 -26.05 3.80 4.12
N LYS A 276 -25.43 4.81 3.51
CA LYS A 276 -24.24 4.61 2.67
C LYS A 276 -23.04 4.19 3.52
N GLU A 277 -22.95 4.71 4.73
CA GLU A 277 -21.95 4.40 5.74
C GLU A 277 -22.01 2.91 6.10
N ASP A 278 -23.21 2.33 6.27
CA ASP A 278 -23.39 0.89 6.52
C ASP A 278 -22.85 0.05 5.37
N LEU A 279 -23.11 0.45 4.11
CA LEU A 279 -22.56 -0.22 2.93
C LEU A 279 -21.03 -0.13 2.86
N ALA A 280 -20.45 1.03 3.17
CA ALA A 280 -19.00 1.19 3.24
C ALA A 280 -18.38 0.29 4.33
N ARG A 281 -19.01 0.24 5.52
CA ARG A 281 -18.59 -0.63 6.63
C ARG A 281 -18.68 -2.10 6.24
N ALA A 282 -19.79 -2.55 5.66
CA ALA A 282 -19.99 -3.93 5.24
C ALA A 282 -19.00 -4.35 4.15
N THR A 283 -18.69 -3.45 3.22
CA THR A 283 -17.64 -3.68 2.20
C THR A 283 -16.28 -3.87 2.86
N LEU A 284 -15.90 -2.97 3.77
CA LEU A 284 -14.63 -3.07 4.51
C LEU A 284 -14.52 -4.38 5.29
N VAL A 285 -15.55 -4.73 6.06
CA VAL A 285 -15.60 -5.96 6.87
C VAL A 285 -15.51 -7.21 5.99
N THR A 286 -16.27 -7.25 4.90
CA THR A 286 -16.30 -8.41 3.98
C THR A 286 -14.94 -8.66 3.35
N ILE A 287 -14.32 -7.62 2.78
CA ILE A 287 -13.02 -7.75 2.13
C ILE A 287 -11.93 -8.11 3.14
N THR A 288 -11.89 -7.42 4.28
CA THR A 288 -10.85 -7.64 5.30
C THR A 288 -10.94 -9.04 5.92
N ASN A 289 -12.15 -9.50 6.28
CA ASN A 289 -12.33 -10.84 6.85
C ASN A 289 -12.04 -11.95 5.83
N ASN A 290 -12.38 -11.74 4.55
CA ASN A 290 -12.03 -12.70 3.50
C ASN A 290 -10.51 -12.86 3.37
N ILE A 291 -9.78 -11.75 3.33
CA ILE A 291 -8.30 -11.75 3.30
C ILE A 291 -7.74 -12.44 4.54
N GLY A 292 -8.23 -12.09 5.73
CA GLY A 292 -7.79 -12.71 6.99
C GLY A 292 -8.04 -14.22 7.04
N SER A 293 -9.18 -14.69 6.53
CA SER A 293 -9.50 -16.12 6.45
C SER A 293 -8.54 -16.86 5.51
N ILE A 294 -8.25 -16.30 4.32
CA ILE A 294 -7.31 -16.89 3.37
C ILE A 294 -5.89 -16.90 3.94
N ALA A 295 -5.44 -15.80 4.54
CA ALA A 295 -4.15 -15.69 5.20
C ALA A 295 -4.01 -16.74 6.31
N ARG A 296 -5.03 -16.91 7.17
CA ARG A 296 -5.06 -17.95 8.21
C ARG A 296 -4.94 -19.36 7.62
N MET A 297 -5.66 -19.66 6.55
CA MET A 297 -5.56 -20.97 5.88
C MET A 297 -4.17 -21.22 5.30
N CYS A 298 -3.54 -20.20 4.70
CA CYS A 298 -2.18 -20.31 4.18
C CYS A 298 -1.17 -20.53 5.31
N ALA A 299 -1.26 -19.75 6.40
CA ALA A 299 -0.37 -19.86 7.55
C ALA A 299 -0.44 -21.21 8.27
N LEU A 300 -1.57 -21.93 8.20
CA LEU A 300 -1.71 -23.27 8.78
C LEU A 300 -1.18 -24.39 7.87
N ASN A 301 -1.05 -24.13 6.57
CA ASN A 301 -0.66 -25.12 5.56
C ASN A 301 0.82 -25.02 5.16
N GLU A 302 1.47 -23.89 5.47
CA GLU A 302 2.88 -23.60 5.20
C GLU A 302 3.70 -23.68 6.49
#